data_AF-A0A7C1RD61-F1
#
_entry.id   AF-A0A7C1RD61-F1
#
_cell.length_a   1.000
_cell.length_b   1.000
_cell.length_c   1.000
_cell.angle_alpha   90.00
_cell.angle_beta   90.00
_cell.angle_gamma   90.00
#
_symmetry.space_group_name_H-M   'P 1'
#
loop_
_entity.id
_entity.type
_entity.pdbx_description
1 polymer ?
#
loop_
_entity_poly.entity_id
_entity_poly.type
_entity_poly.pdbx_seq_one_letter_code
_entity_poly.pdbx_strand_id
1 'polypeptide(L)'
;MNLQFYIEKLKHSKEYKDFMKENPKAHLCGGFFIIDKENPQNPDNKAHLDVYIPSKKKMFNIEISCKPLSSEIFSSETPKKIQGVSDFQLDGETKLHPVEMFKGTLTPKKIKANSKLDFSEIEDMIYDKMEKEGIKNKLQRIIMILQNKDNKDFWICTVFISGLGLLKVNIDDASKKIILFEKKSLFDMLKFTGKKKSK
;
A
#
# COMPACT_ATOMS: atom_id res chain seq x y z
N MET A 1 2.03 11.41 -3.96
CA MET A 1 2.69 11.15 -2.65
C MET A 1 3.54 9.89 -2.76
N ASN A 2 4.72 9.83 -2.15
CA ASN A 2 5.68 8.72 -2.32
C ASN A 2 6.07 8.08 -0.97
N LEU A 3 6.75 6.92 -1.03
CA LEU A 3 7.24 6.20 0.15
C LEU A 3 8.20 7.03 1.02
N GLN A 4 9.05 7.84 0.39
CA GLN A 4 10.09 8.61 1.08
C GLN A 4 9.49 9.57 2.11
N PHE A 5 8.38 10.23 1.76
CA PHE A 5 7.62 11.08 2.67
C PHE A 5 7.23 10.37 3.97
N TYR A 6 6.72 9.13 3.88
CA TYR A 6 6.34 8.33 5.06
C TYR A 6 7.54 7.92 5.90
N ILE A 7 8.64 7.54 5.25
CA ILE A 7 9.89 7.17 5.93
C ILE A 7 10.47 8.35 6.70
N GLU A 8 10.46 9.54 6.10
CA GLU A 8 10.96 10.75 6.75
C GLU A 8 10.11 11.12 7.96
N LYS A 9 8.78 11.06 7.82
CA LYS A 9 7.88 11.29 8.96
C LYS A 9 8.14 10.28 10.09
N LEU A 10 8.29 9.01 9.74
CA LEU A 10 8.60 7.96 10.72
C LEU A 10 9.93 8.25 11.43
N LYS A 11 10.98 8.61 10.69
CA LYS A 11 12.30 8.94 11.26
C LYS A 11 12.27 10.16 12.18
N HIS A 12 11.33 11.08 11.99
CA HIS A 12 11.20 12.25 12.83
C HIS A 12 10.38 12.01 14.10
N SER A 13 9.53 10.98 14.14
CA SER A 13 8.70 10.69 15.31
C SER A 13 9.53 10.26 16.52
N LYS A 14 9.08 10.69 17.71
CA LYS A 14 9.77 10.40 18.97
C LYS A 14 9.68 8.89 19.28
N GLU A 15 8.50 8.33 19.06
CA GLU A 15 8.17 6.92 19.30
C GLU A 15 9.10 6.00 18.49
N TYR A 16 9.33 6.33 17.22
CA TYR A 16 10.23 5.54 16.38
C TYR A 16 11.69 5.70 16.80
N LYS A 17 12.13 6.92 17.14
CA LYS A 17 13.49 7.15 17.65
C LYS A 17 13.76 6.34 18.91
N ASP A 18 12.83 6.35 19.86
CA ASP A 18 12.95 5.62 21.11
C ASP A 18 12.89 4.10 20.87
N PHE A 19 11.99 3.63 20.01
CA PHE A 19 11.94 2.23 19.56
C PHE A 19 13.27 1.77 18.95
N MET A 20 13.90 2.59 18.10
CA MET A 20 15.17 2.24 17.45
C MET A 20 16.36 2.26 18.43
N LYS A 21 16.34 3.08 19.49
CA LYS A 21 17.34 3.02 20.57
C LYS A 21 17.26 1.69 21.33
N GLU A 22 16.04 1.23 21.62
CA GLU A 22 15.81 -0.05 22.31
C GLU A 22 16.09 -1.26 21.41
N ASN A 23 15.97 -1.09 20.10
CA ASN A 23 16.07 -2.17 19.12
C ASN A 23 17.03 -1.76 17.98
N PRO A 24 18.34 -1.60 18.22
CA PRO A 24 19.28 -1.04 17.25
C PRO A 24 19.50 -1.90 16.00
N LYS A 25 19.13 -3.19 16.07
CA LYS A 25 19.17 -4.12 14.92
C LYS A 25 17.87 -4.15 14.12
N ALA A 26 16.86 -3.38 14.52
CA ALA A 26 15.59 -3.34 13.81
C ALA A 26 15.75 -2.67 12.43
N HIS A 27 14.91 -3.06 11.47
CA HIS A 27 14.92 -2.48 10.14
C HIS A 27 13.54 -2.47 9.50
N LEU A 28 13.30 -1.48 8.64
CA LEU A 28 12.11 -1.46 7.78
C LEU A 28 12.14 -2.66 6.84
N CYS A 29 11.07 -3.44 6.82
CA CYS A 29 10.95 -4.65 6.02
C CYS A 29 9.74 -4.64 5.07
N GLY A 30 8.87 -3.64 5.17
CA GLY A 30 7.73 -3.51 4.28
C GLY A 30 6.97 -2.21 4.48
N GLY A 31 5.96 -2.01 3.64
CA GLY A 31 4.98 -0.95 3.78
C GLY A 31 3.63 -1.41 3.25
N PHE A 32 2.56 -0.96 3.87
CA PHE A 32 1.19 -1.29 3.54
C PHE A 32 0.41 0.00 3.35
N PHE A 33 -0.23 0.14 2.19
CA PHE A 33 -0.95 1.35 1.83
C PHE A 33 -2.31 0.99 1.25
N ILE A 34 -3.34 1.72 1.65
CA ILE A 34 -4.68 1.66 1.05
C ILE A 34 -4.95 3.02 0.44
N ILE A 35 -5.29 3.00 -0.85
CA ILE A 35 -5.87 4.13 -1.56
C ILE A 35 -7.33 3.79 -1.84
N ASP A 36 -8.23 4.49 -1.18
CA ASP A 36 -9.67 4.41 -1.38
C ASP A 36 -10.12 5.46 -2.39
N LYS A 37 -10.76 4.99 -3.46
CA LYS A 37 -11.32 5.82 -4.53
C LYS A 37 -12.85 5.76 -4.56
N GLU A 38 -13.46 4.91 -3.73
CA GLU A 38 -14.90 4.70 -3.70
C GLU A 38 -15.63 5.85 -3.01
N ASN A 39 -15.01 6.44 -1.99
CA ASN A 39 -15.52 7.62 -1.28
C ASN A 39 -14.54 8.80 -1.37
N PRO A 40 -14.52 9.57 -2.48
CA PRO A 40 -13.58 10.69 -2.64
C PRO A 40 -13.72 11.80 -1.59
N GLN A 41 -14.91 11.96 -1.00
CA GLN A 41 -15.16 12.99 0.02
C GLN A 41 -14.61 12.61 1.39
N ASN A 42 -14.51 11.30 1.68
CA ASN A 42 -13.95 10.80 2.93
C ASN A 42 -13.27 9.43 2.69
N PRO A 43 -12.09 9.42 2.05
CA PRO A 43 -11.43 8.18 1.67
C PRO A 43 -10.82 7.47 2.88
N ASP A 44 -11.05 6.15 3.01
CA ASP A 44 -10.44 5.30 4.06
C ASP A 44 -8.99 4.92 3.70
N ASN A 45 -8.17 5.94 3.47
CA ASN A 45 -6.76 5.78 3.14
C ASN A 45 -5.97 5.36 4.39
N LYS A 46 -5.08 4.38 4.24
CA LYS A 46 -4.23 3.87 5.33
C LYS A 46 -2.79 3.77 4.87
N ALA A 47 -1.86 4.01 5.78
CA ALA A 47 -0.43 3.93 5.50
C ALA A 47 0.32 3.42 6.72
N HIS A 48 0.83 2.20 6.64
CA HIS A 48 1.59 1.58 7.71
C HIS A 48 2.98 1.18 7.18
N LEU A 49 4.00 1.28 8.03
CA LEU A 49 5.34 0.79 7.74
C LEU A 49 5.68 -0.37 8.67
N ASP A 50 6.25 -1.44 8.11
CA ASP A 50 6.58 -2.63 8.87
C ASP A 50 8.06 -2.62 9.27
N VAL A 51 8.32 -2.88 10.55
CA VAL A 51 9.66 -2.96 11.13
C VAL A 51 9.88 -4.34 11.72
N TYR A 52 10.96 -4.99 11.31
CA TYR A 52 11.37 -6.29 11.82
C TYR A 52 12.50 -6.15 12.84
N ILE A 53 12.41 -6.91 13.94
CA ILE A 53 13.45 -7.02 14.97
C ILE A 53 14.08 -8.41 14.90
N PRO A 54 15.28 -8.56 14.29
CA PRO A 54 15.91 -9.87 14.11
C PRO A 54 16.19 -10.62 15.41
N SER A 55 16.62 -9.90 16.45
CA SER A 55 16.95 -10.51 17.75
C SER A 55 15.75 -11.13 18.47
N LYS A 56 14.56 -10.57 18.24
CA LYS A 56 13.30 -11.04 18.87
C LYS A 56 12.48 -11.91 17.93
N LYS A 57 12.83 -11.98 16.64
CA LYS A 57 12.01 -12.57 15.56
C LYS A 57 10.57 -12.04 15.58
N LYS A 58 10.41 -10.73 15.81
CA LYS A 58 9.12 -10.05 15.88
C LYS A 58 9.02 -8.97 14.81
N MET A 59 7.82 -8.77 14.29
CA MET A 59 7.48 -7.68 13.39
C MET A 59 6.51 -6.74 14.10
N PHE A 60 6.63 -5.45 13.80
CA PHE A 60 5.71 -4.41 14.25
C PHE A 60 5.26 -3.62 13.04
N ASN A 61 3.97 -3.30 13.00
CA ASN A 61 3.49 -2.28 12.09
C ASN A 61 3.52 -0.92 12.80
N ILE A 62 3.77 0.11 12.02
CA ILE A 62 3.75 1.48 12.48
C ILE A 62 2.72 2.22 11.64
N GLU A 63 1.57 2.50 12.23
CA GLU A 63 0.51 3.27 11.58
C GLU A 63 0.90 4.75 11.54
N ILE A 64 0.83 5.32 10.34
CA ILE A 64 1.08 6.74 10.09
C ILE A 64 -0.27 7.38 9.77
N SER A 65 -0.89 8.00 10.76
CA SER A 65 -2.17 8.68 10.57
C SER A 65 -2.03 9.80 9.53
N CYS A 66 -2.90 9.77 8.53
CA CYS A 66 -3.07 10.80 7.53
C CYS A 66 -4.54 11.23 7.59
N LYS A 67 -4.85 12.50 7.90
CA LYS A 67 -6.23 12.97 7.80
C LYS A 67 -6.46 13.47 6.36
N PRO A 68 -7.58 13.11 5.72
CA PRO A 68 -7.94 13.71 4.44
C PRO A 68 -8.22 15.21 4.66
N LEU A 69 -7.71 16.06 3.76
CA LEU A 69 -8.09 17.48 3.76
C LEU A 69 -9.48 17.61 3.13
N SER A 70 -10.47 18.10 3.87
CA SER A 70 -11.67 18.64 3.25
C SER A 70 -11.30 19.98 2.60
N SER A 71 -11.06 20.00 1.30
CA SER A 71 -11.04 21.27 0.56
C SER A 71 -12.47 21.78 0.46
N GLU A 72 -12.78 22.91 1.11
CA GLU A 72 -14.02 23.65 0.85
C GLU A 72 -14.06 24.01 -0.65
N ILE A 73 -15.09 23.51 -1.34
CA ILE A 73 -15.28 23.74 -2.77
C ILE A 73 -15.71 25.20 -2.95
N PHE A 74 -14.79 26.09 -3.33
CA PHE A 74 -15.18 27.32 -4.01
C PHE A 74 -15.58 26.97 -5.44
N SER A 75 -16.89 26.95 -5.67
CA SER A 75 -17.49 26.83 -6.99
C SER A 75 -17.43 28.18 -7.70
N SER A 76 -16.68 28.27 -8.79
CA SER A 76 -17.01 29.19 -9.88
C SER A 76 -16.80 28.50 -11.24
N GLU A 77 -17.92 28.05 -11.78
CA GLU A 77 -18.29 27.87 -13.19
C GLU A 77 -17.26 27.34 -14.23
N THR A 78 -17.64 26.17 -14.77
CA THR A 78 -17.30 25.48 -16.05
C THR A 78 -16.32 24.29 -16.02
N PRO A 79 -16.59 23.21 -16.80
CA PRO A 79 -16.08 21.87 -16.50
C PRO A 79 -14.88 21.50 -17.38
N LYS A 80 -13.69 21.38 -16.78
CA LYS A 80 -12.55 20.64 -17.37
C LYS A 80 -11.84 19.84 -16.27
N LYS A 81 -11.76 18.52 -16.48
CA LYS A 81 -11.02 17.49 -15.72
C LYS A 81 -10.92 17.74 -14.20
N ILE A 82 -11.85 17.15 -13.44
CA ILE A 82 -11.67 16.98 -11.99
C ILE A 82 -10.76 15.77 -11.78
N GLN A 83 -9.47 16.02 -11.70
CA GLN A 83 -8.52 15.11 -11.07
C GLN A 83 -8.54 15.48 -9.58
N GLY A 84 -9.40 14.82 -8.81
CA GLY A 84 -9.45 14.99 -7.36
C GLY A 84 -8.16 14.44 -6.76
N VAL A 85 -7.16 15.28 -6.61
CA VAL A 85 -5.99 14.99 -5.80
C VAL A 85 -6.39 15.29 -4.37
N SER A 86 -6.68 14.25 -3.59
CA SER A 86 -6.86 14.40 -2.15
C SER A 86 -5.51 14.75 -1.54
N ASP A 87 -5.32 16.01 -1.17
CA ASP A 87 -4.20 16.42 -0.36
C ASP A 87 -4.36 15.83 1.05
N PHE A 88 -3.30 15.20 1.56
CA PHE A 88 -3.25 14.65 2.91
C PHE A 88 -2.59 15.68 3.83
N GLN A 89 -3.28 16.13 4.89
CA GLN A 89 -2.61 16.83 6.00
C GLN A 89 -2.46 15.89 7.20
N LEU A 90 -1.33 16.06 7.90
CA LEU A 90 -0.86 15.14 8.94
C LEU A 90 -1.20 15.70 10.31
N ASP A 91 -1.88 14.90 11.13
CA ASP A 91 -2.45 15.43 12.36
C ASP A 91 -2.67 14.35 13.43
N GLY A 92 -1.74 13.39 13.55
CA GLY A 92 -1.88 12.33 14.54
C GLY A 92 -0.61 11.55 14.89
N GLU A 93 -0.74 10.84 16.01
CA GLU A 93 0.27 10.06 16.72
C GLU A 93 0.72 8.83 15.93
N THR A 94 1.97 8.43 16.11
CA THR A 94 2.52 7.20 15.54
C THR A 94 2.16 6.03 16.45
N LYS A 95 1.41 5.03 15.97
CA LYS A 95 1.03 3.86 16.76
C LYS A 95 1.83 2.63 16.33
N LEU A 96 2.36 1.90 17.31
CA LEU A 96 3.12 0.68 17.11
C LEU A 96 2.28 -0.53 17.51
N HIS A 97 2.02 -1.47 16.60
CA HIS A 97 1.34 -2.73 16.94
C HIS A 97 2.19 -3.96 16.57
N PRO A 98 2.27 -4.97 17.45
CA PRO A 98 2.93 -6.23 17.13
C PRO A 98 2.15 -6.98 16.04
N VAL A 99 2.88 -7.62 15.12
CA VAL A 99 2.33 -8.45 14.04
C VAL A 99 2.75 -9.90 14.24
N GLU A 100 1.80 -10.82 14.17
CA GLU A 100 2.08 -12.25 14.23
C GLU A 100 2.82 -12.72 12.97
N MET A 101 3.95 -13.41 13.17
CA MET A 101 4.67 -14.08 12.09
C MET A 101 4.25 -15.55 12.03
N PHE A 102 3.79 -16.01 10.86
CA PHE A 102 3.44 -17.43 10.68
C PHE A 102 4.69 -18.32 10.84
N LYS A 103 4.55 -19.44 11.55
CA LYS A 103 5.62 -20.43 11.73
C LYS A 103 6.07 -20.95 10.35
N GLY A 104 7.38 -20.90 10.08
CA GLY A 104 7.97 -21.32 8.79
C GLY A 104 8.10 -20.20 7.75
N THR A 105 7.83 -18.94 8.09
CA THR A 105 8.04 -17.80 7.20
C THR A 105 9.52 -17.44 7.03
N LEU A 106 9.88 -17.05 5.80
CA LEU A 106 11.17 -16.44 5.49
C LEU A 106 11.37 -15.17 6.33
N THR A 107 12.57 -14.98 6.87
CA THR A 107 12.94 -13.76 7.60
C THR A 107 12.71 -12.52 6.72
N PRO A 108 11.91 -11.54 7.17
CA PRO A 108 11.63 -10.34 6.41
C PRO A 108 12.93 -9.60 6.05
N LYS A 109 13.18 -9.46 4.75
CA LYS A 109 14.36 -8.74 4.25
C LYS A 109 14.13 -7.24 4.38
N LYS A 110 15.21 -6.51 4.63
CA LYS A 110 15.19 -5.05 4.69
C LYS A 110 14.82 -4.49 3.32
N ILE A 111 13.87 -3.56 3.27
CA ILE A 111 13.58 -2.78 2.06
C ILE A 111 14.69 -1.75 1.83
N LYS A 112 14.97 -1.41 0.57
CA LYS A 112 15.97 -0.37 0.26
C LYS A 112 15.47 1.02 0.65
N ALA A 113 14.15 1.19 0.71
CA ALA A 113 13.52 2.42 1.18
C ALA A 113 13.90 3.65 0.32
N ASN A 114 14.20 3.43 -0.96
CA ASN A 114 14.58 4.46 -1.93
C ASN A 114 13.70 4.41 -3.20
N SER A 115 12.42 4.04 -3.01
CA SER A 115 11.42 3.93 -4.07
C SER A 115 11.41 5.18 -4.94
N LYS A 116 11.58 4.98 -6.25
CA LYS A 116 11.47 6.04 -7.27
C LYS A 116 10.06 6.17 -7.82
N LEU A 117 9.17 5.25 -7.44
CA LEU A 117 7.76 5.31 -7.78
C LEU A 117 7.03 6.09 -6.68
N ASP A 118 6.19 7.01 -7.10
CA ASP A 118 5.14 7.54 -6.26
C ASP A 118 3.82 6.80 -6.51
N PHE A 119 2.83 7.02 -5.64
CA PHE A 119 1.58 6.28 -5.71
C PHE A 119 0.73 6.66 -6.93
N SER A 120 0.86 7.89 -7.41
CA SER A 120 0.20 8.34 -8.65
C SER A 120 0.78 7.62 -9.86
N GLU A 121 2.10 7.49 -9.95
CA GLU A 121 2.76 6.72 -11.02
C GLU A 121 2.31 5.26 -11.01
N ILE A 122 2.20 4.63 -9.84
CA ILE A 122 1.67 3.25 -9.72
C ILE A 122 0.22 3.18 -10.22
N GLU A 123 -0.62 4.15 -9.85
CA GLU A 123 -2.00 4.24 -10.29
C GLU A 123 -2.10 4.41 -11.81
N ASP A 124 -1.32 5.32 -12.39
CA ASP A 124 -1.26 5.56 -13.84
C ASP A 124 -0.81 4.31 -14.60
N MET A 125 0.22 3.62 -14.10
CA MET A 125 0.67 2.35 -14.66
C MET A 125 -0.44 1.29 -14.69
N ILE A 126 -1.27 1.23 -13.64
CA ILE A 126 -2.41 0.31 -13.58
C ILE A 126 -3.48 0.71 -14.60
N TYR A 127 -3.82 2.00 -14.70
CA TYR A 127 -4.79 2.50 -15.68
C TYR A 127 -4.37 2.21 -17.12
N ASP A 128 -3.13 2.55 -17.48
CA ASP A 128 -2.58 2.30 -18.81
C ASP A 128 -2.67 0.82 -19.19
N LYS A 129 -2.39 -0.06 -18.21
CA LYS A 129 -2.44 -1.51 -18.43
C LYS A 129 -3.87 -2.02 -18.53
N MET A 130 -4.81 -1.48 -17.74
CA MET A 130 -6.24 -1.78 -17.86
C MET A 130 -6.79 -1.40 -19.23
N GLU A 131 -6.44 -0.22 -19.74
CA GLU A 131 -6.87 0.25 -21.07
C GLU A 131 -6.36 -0.68 -22.16
N LYS A 132 -5.07 -1.03 -22.13
CA LYS A 132 -4.45 -1.98 -23.08
C LYS A 132 -5.09 -3.36 -23.07
N GLU A 133 -5.63 -3.80 -21.93
CA GLU A 133 -6.35 -5.09 -21.80
C GLU A 133 -7.88 -4.96 -21.99
N GLY A 134 -8.38 -3.78 -22.36
CA GLY A 134 -9.80 -3.55 -22.60
C GLY A 134 -10.67 -3.60 -21.34
N ILE A 135 -10.08 -3.41 -20.17
CA ILE A 135 -10.79 -3.41 -18.87
C ILE A 135 -11.42 -2.03 -18.65
N LYS A 136 -12.73 -1.92 -18.87
CA LYS A 136 -13.49 -0.66 -18.72
C LYS A 136 -14.02 -0.41 -17.31
N ASN A 137 -13.76 -1.32 -16.37
CA ASN A 137 -14.21 -1.19 -14.99
C ASN A 137 -13.52 0.00 -14.30
N LYS A 138 -14.21 0.61 -13.33
CA LYS A 138 -13.65 1.73 -12.55
C LYS A 138 -12.80 1.19 -11.40
N LEU A 139 -11.68 1.82 -11.09
CA LEU A 139 -10.91 1.55 -9.86
C LEU A 139 -11.73 2.00 -8.64
N GLN A 140 -11.86 1.13 -7.64
CA GLN A 140 -12.54 1.42 -6.38
C GLN A 140 -11.55 1.53 -5.21
N ARG A 141 -10.56 0.63 -5.16
CA ARG A 141 -9.58 0.62 -4.08
C ARG A 141 -8.29 -0.04 -4.53
N ILE A 142 -7.15 0.47 -4.06
CA ILE A 142 -5.83 -0.12 -4.30
C ILE A 142 -5.20 -0.42 -2.95
N ILE A 143 -4.91 -1.69 -2.69
CA ILE A 143 -4.07 -2.12 -1.56
C ILE A 143 -2.68 -2.37 -2.11
N MET A 144 -1.69 -1.62 -1.65
CA MET A 144 -0.30 -1.73 -2.08
C MET A 144 0.56 -2.24 -0.94
N ILE A 145 1.37 -3.25 -1.22
CA ILE A 145 2.32 -3.80 -0.27
C ILE A 145 3.72 -3.70 -0.89
N LEU A 146 4.60 -2.97 -0.23
CA LEU A 146 6.02 -2.93 -0.58
C LEU A 146 6.74 -4.08 0.11
N GLN A 147 7.41 -4.93 -0.65
CA GLN A 147 8.20 -6.04 -0.12
C GLN A 147 9.55 -6.15 -0.81
N ASN A 148 10.57 -6.56 -0.05
CA ASN A 148 11.85 -6.94 -0.62
C ASN A 148 11.90 -8.46 -0.85
N LYS A 149 12.21 -8.86 -2.10
CA LYS A 149 12.55 -10.23 -2.45
C LYS A 149 13.86 -10.22 -3.22
N ASP A 150 14.80 -11.05 -2.77
CA ASP A 150 16.10 -11.23 -3.43
C ASP A 150 16.83 -9.91 -3.73
N ASN A 151 16.86 -9.02 -2.72
CA ASN A 151 17.47 -7.69 -2.78
C ASN A 151 16.86 -6.76 -3.85
N LYS A 152 15.61 -7.02 -4.24
CA LYS A 152 14.80 -6.16 -5.11
C LYS A 152 13.49 -5.81 -4.40
N ASP A 153 13.10 -4.55 -4.51
CA ASP A 153 11.84 -4.05 -3.95
C ASP A 153 10.74 -4.21 -5.01
N PHE A 154 9.58 -4.69 -4.58
CA PHE A 154 8.41 -4.89 -5.41
C PHE A 154 7.19 -4.28 -4.75
N TRP A 155 6.35 -3.64 -5.57
CA TRP A 155 4.99 -3.27 -5.18
C TRP A 155 4.04 -4.38 -5.58
N ILE A 156 3.37 -4.97 -4.60
CA ILE A 156 2.30 -5.95 -4.80
C ILE A 156 0.99 -5.23 -4.56
N CYS A 157 0.24 -5.01 -5.63
CA CYS A 157 -1.00 -4.27 -5.62
C CYS A 157 -2.18 -5.23 -5.80
N THR A 158 -3.12 -5.17 -4.88
CA THR A 158 -4.46 -5.75 -5.05
C THR A 158 -5.43 -4.62 -5.35
N VAL A 159 -6.01 -4.65 -6.54
CA VAL A 159 -6.83 -3.57 -7.08
C VAL A 159 -8.26 -4.06 -7.15
N PHE A 160 -9.16 -3.39 -6.45
CA PHE A 160 -10.60 -3.63 -6.54
C PHE A 160 -11.17 -2.77 -7.64
N ILE A 161 -11.94 -3.39 -8.54
CA ILE A 161 -12.59 -2.72 -9.66
C ILE A 161 -14.10 -2.99 -9.62
N SER A 162 -14.88 -2.06 -10.19
CA SER A 162 -16.33 -2.16 -10.23
C SER A 162 -16.79 -3.49 -10.85
N GLY A 163 -17.92 -4.02 -10.38
CA GLY A 163 -18.46 -5.29 -10.86
C GLY A 163 -17.79 -6.54 -10.26
N LEU A 164 -17.33 -6.45 -9.00
CA LEU A 164 -16.75 -7.57 -8.23
C LEU A 164 -15.46 -8.15 -8.83
N GLY A 165 -14.75 -7.34 -9.62
CA GLY A 165 -13.47 -7.70 -10.19
C GLY A 165 -12.31 -7.35 -9.26
N LEU A 166 -11.22 -8.10 -9.41
CA LEU A 166 -9.96 -7.85 -8.72
C LEU A 166 -8.82 -7.94 -9.73
N LEU A 167 -7.85 -7.03 -9.66
CA LEU A 167 -6.59 -7.14 -10.38
C LEU A 167 -5.47 -7.38 -9.39
N LYS A 168 -4.66 -8.39 -9.66
CA LYS A 168 -3.39 -8.61 -8.97
C LYS A 168 -2.28 -8.05 -9.86
N VAL A 169 -1.63 -7.01 -9.38
CA VAL A 169 -0.59 -6.31 -10.12
C VAL A 169 0.69 -6.35 -9.30
N ASN A 170 1.79 -6.81 -9.89
CA ASN A 170 3.11 -6.69 -9.27
C ASN A 170 3.98 -5.76 -10.12
N ILE A 171 4.66 -4.83 -9.47
CA ILE A 171 5.54 -3.84 -10.12
C ILE A 171 6.93 -3.99 -9.53
N ASP A 172 7.94 -4.10 -10.40
CA ASP A 172 9.35 -4.00 -10.01
C ASP A 172 9.69 -2.51 -9.82
N ASP A 173 10.09 -2.14 -8.60
CA ASP A 173 10.29 -0.75 -8.21
C ASP A 173 11.44 -0.07 -8.98
N ALA A 174 12.52 -0.83 -9.22
CA ALA A 174 13.72 -0.30 -9.85
C ALA A 174 13.55 -0.07 -11.35
N SER A 175 12.90 -1.00 -12.04
CA SER A 175 12.70 -0.96 -13.50
C SER A 175 11.42 -0.23 -13.91
N LYS A 176 10.53 0.10 -12.96
CA LYS A 176 9.21 0.69 -13.20
C LYS A 176 8.38 -0.13 -14.20
N LYS A 177 8.39 -1.46 -14.06
CA LYS A 177 7.69 -2.38 -14.96
C LYS A 177 6.67 -3.23 -14.20
N ILE A 178 5.49 -3.37 -14.79
CA ILE A 178 4.51 -4.38 -14.35
C ILE A 178 5.04 -5.75 -14.75
N ILE A 179 5.36 -6.58 -13.76
CA ILE A 179 5.85 -7.96 -13.94
C ILE A 179 4.73 -8.99 -13.86
N LEU A 180 3.60 -8.64 -13.25
CA LEU A 180 2.39 -9.46 -13.19
C LEU A 180 1.19 -8.55 -13.32
N PHE A 181 0.23 -8.94 -14.15
CA PHE A 181 -1.08 -8.31 -14.23
C PHE A 181 -2.11 -9.42 -14.48
N GLU A 182 -2.93 -9.72 -13.47
CA GLU A 182 -3.85 -10.85 -13.49
C GLU A 182 -5.24 -10.37 -13.04
N LYS A 183 -6.26 -10.54 -13.89
CA LYS A 183 -7.66 -10.30 -13.54
C LYS A 183 -8.26 -11.53 -12.87
N LYS A 184 -8.87 -11.35 -11.71
CA LYS A 184 -9.62 -12.37 -10.95
C LYS A 184 -11.04 -11.91 -10.70
N SER A 185 -11.95 -12.87 -10.59
CA SER A 185 -13.26 -12.64 -10.00
C SER A 185 -13.22 -12.94 -8.50
N LEU A 186 -13.89 -12.12 -7.67
CA LEU A 186 -14.08 -12.44 -6.25
C LEU A 186 -14.75 -13.81 -6.06
N PHE A 187 -15.64 -14.21 -6.99
CA PHE A 187 -16.27 -15.53 -6.96
C PHE A 187 -15.28 -16.67 -7.17
N ASP A 188 -14.23 -16.48 -7.96
CA ASP A 188 -13.21 -17.50 -8.18
C ASP A 188 -12.40 -17.73 -6.90
N MET A 189 -12.17 -16.70 -6.09
CA MET A 189 -11.54 -16.84 -4.78
C MET A 189 -12.43 -17.59 -3.78
N LEU A 190 -13.73 -17.28 -3.74
CA LEU A 190 -14.69 -17.93 -2.83
C LEU A 190 -14.85 -19.44 -3.09
N LYS A 191 -14.69 -19.88 -4.35
CA LYS A 191 -14.72 -21.30 -4.70
C LYS A 191 -13.56 -22.10 -4.07
N PHE A 192 -12.41 -21.48 -3.81
CA PHE A 192 -11.29 -22.17 -3.15
C PHE A 192 -11.51 -22.41 -1.66
N THR A 193 -12.30 -21.57 -0.99
CA THR A 193 -12.66 -21.75 0.43
C THR A 193 -13.74 -22.80 0.67
N GLY A 194 -14.46 -23.24 -0.37
CA GLY A 194 -15.56 -24.21 -0.27
C GLY A 194 -15.18 -25.69 -0.30
N LYS A 195 -13.93 -26.05 -0.66
CA LYS A 195 -13.49 -27.45 -0.64
C LYS A 195 -13.13 -27.92 0.78
N LYS A 196 -14.15 -28.09 1.63
CA LYS A 196 -14.04 -29.02 2.76
C LYS A 196 -13.83 -30.42 2.18
N LYS A 197 -12.72 -31.08 2.56
CA LYS A 197 -12.52 -32.51 2.29
C LYS A 197 -13.69 -33.26 2.91
N SER A 198 -14.55 -33.86 2.08
CA SER A 198 -15.41 -34.95 2.51
C SER A 198 -14.49 -36.08 2.96
N LYS A 199 -14.47 -36.34 4.27
CA LYS A 199 -14.01 -37.62 4.82
C LYS A 199 -15.10 -38.66 4.60
#